data_AF-A0A7Y4IP56-F1
#
_entry.id   AF-A0A7Y4IP56-F1
#
_cell.length_a   1.000
_cell.length_b   1.000
_cell.length_c   1.000
_cell.angle_alpha   90.00
_cell.angle_beta   90.00
_cell.angle_gamma   90.00
#
_symmetry.space_group_name_H-M   'P 1'
#
loop_
_entity.id
_entity.type
_entity.pdbx_description
1 polymer ?
#
loop_
_entity_poly.entity_id
_entity_poly.type
_entity_poly.pdbx_seq_one_letter_code
_entity_poly.pdbx_strand_id
1 'polypeptide(L)'
;PLEKPPPALECFYVGAVLKEPRLMARDTFRVCDELSHMGLRMALAHATSGHGANDALFESSEAVKRGIESALRQLPSEPVPLEAAFLSICREIMVRRIDERLVYIKRATEQTPGAFDLTEETRQLLAERVELLALKKRVLEELKPASSGTKAPMQPV
;
A
#
# COMPACT_ATOMS: atom_id res chain seq x y z
N PRO A 1 22.09 12.27 12.43
CA PRO A 1 21.34 12.49 11.16
C PRO A 1 19.85 12.68 11.46
N LEU A 2 19.22 13.73 10.93
CA LEU A 2 17.77 13.92 11.06
C LEU A 2 17.08 12.84 10.23
N GLU A 3 16.35 11.95 10.90
CA GLU A 3 15.53 10.93 10.23
C GLU A 3 14.46 11.62 9.37
N LYS A 4 14.30 11.18 8.12
CA LYS A 4 13.25 11.69 7.23
C LYS A 4 11.89 11.29 7.82
N PRO A 5 10.89 12.19 7.83
CA PRO A 5 9.57 11.82 8.34
C PRO A 5 8.95 10.66 7.52
N PRO A 6 8.25 9.73 8.18
CA PRO A 6 7.58 8.62 7.50
C PRO A 6 6.44 9.11 6.59
N PRO A 7 6.19 8.44 5.44
CA PRO A 7 5.06 8.77 4.57
C PRO A 7 3.72 8.58 5.29
N ALA A 8 2.82 9.56 5.18
CA ALA A 8 1.56 9.56 5.93
C ALA A 8 0.69 8.31 5.67
N LEU A 9 0.56 7.86 4.43
CA LEU A 9 -0.21 6.65 4.11
C LEU A 9 0.37 5.39 4.75
N GLU A 10 1.69 5.27 4.79
CA GLU A 10 2.34 4.12 5.42
C GLU A 10 2.10 4.16 6.95
N CYS A 11 2.07 5.34 7.56
CA CYS A 11 1.64 5.49 8.96
C CYS A 11 0.19 5.05 9.18
N PHE A 12 -0.72 5.36 8.26
CA PHE A 12 -2.11 4.89 8.31
C PHE A 12 -2.22 3.37 8.17
N TYR A 13 -1.44 2.76 7.27
CA TYR A 13 -1.37 1.31 7.13
C TYR A 13 -0.91 0.66 8.43
N VAL A 14 0.24 1.08 8.97
CA VAL A 14 0.79 0.52 10.21
C VAL A 14 -0.16 0.78 11.38
N GLY A 15 -0.69 1.99 11.52
CA GLY A 15 -1.65 2.33 12.59
C GLY A 15 -2.90 1.46 12.55
N ALA A 16 -3.43 1.15 11.38
CA ALA A 16 -4.59 0.26 11.25
C ALA A 16 -4.26 -1.18 11.69
N VAL A 17 -3.09 -1.71 11.31
CA VAL A 17 -2.65 -3.04 11.75
C VAL A 17 -2.35 -3.08 13.25
N LEU A 18 -1.79 -2.03 13.84
CA LEU A 18 -1.60 -1.94 15.29
C LEU A 18 -2.93 -1.93 16.05
N LYS A 19 -3.97 -1.30 15.47
CA LYS A 19 -5.31 -1.23 16.06
C LYS A 19 -6.08 -2.54 15.94
N GLU A 20 -5.99 -3.21 14.79
CA GLU A 20 -6.59 -4.52 14.53
C GLU A 20 -5.63 -5.39 13.70
N PRO A 21 -4.79 -6.23 14.34
CA PRO A 21 -3.78 -7.04 13.65
C PRO A 21 -4.34 -7.98 12.59
N ARG A 22 -5.61 -8.41 12.71
CA ARG A 22 -6.27 -9.29 11.73
C ARG A 22 -6.41 -8.64 10.35
N LEU A 23 -6.36 -7.30 10.27
CA LEU A 23 -6.41 -6.58 8.99
C LEU A 23 -5.24 -6.93 8.09
N MET A 24 -4.09 -7.32 8.64
CA MET A 24 -2.94 -7.74 7.81
C MET A 24 -3.30 -8.93 6.91
N ALA A 25 -4.17 -9.85 7.35
CA ALA A 25 -4.64 -10.95 6.51
C ALA A 25 -5.58 -10.50 5.37
N ARG A 26 -6.04 -9.24 5.40
CA ARG A 26 -6.88 -8.61 4.36
C ARG A 26 -6.04 -7.82 3.35
N ASP A 27 -4.74 -7.69 3.57
CA ASP A 27 -3.80 -7.07 2.63
C ASP A 27 -3.53 -7.99 1.42
N THR A 28 -4.47 -8.00 0.48
CA THR A 28 -4.39 -8.84 -0.73
C THR A 28 -3.29 -8.41 -1.71
N PHE A 29 -2.77 -7.18 -1.56
CA PHE A 29 -1.72 -6.62 -2.41
C PHE A 29 -0.33 -6.70 -1.78
N ARG A 30 -0.21 -7.26 -0.57
CA ARG A 30 1.05 -7.40 0.16
C ARG A 30 1.79 -6.07 0.34
N VAL A 31 1.05 -5.02 0.61
CA VAL A 31 1.56 -3.68 0.92
C VAL A 31 2.54 -3.68 2.09
N CYS A 32 2.42 -4.64 3.02
CA CYS A 32 3.43 -4.85 4.07
C CYS A 32 4.88 -4.95 3.53
N ASP A 33 5.06 -5.57 2.36
CA ASP A 33 6.37 -5.77 1.73
C ASP A 33 6.83 -4.51 0.97
N GLU A 34 5.91 -3.58 0.73
CA GLU A 34 6.08 -2.38 -0.08
C GLU A 34 6.25 -1.09 0.74
N LEU A 35 6.24 -1.15 2.08
CA LEU A 35 6.51 0.02 2.91
C LEU A 35 7.89 0.59 2.57
N SER A 36 8.07 1.88 2.34
CA SER A 36 9.39 2.45 2.00
C SER A 36 10.20 2.84 3.23
N HIS A 37 9.53 3.15 4.33
CA HIS A 37 10.19 3.65 5.52
C HIS A 37 10.64 2.51 6.44
N MET A 38 11.96 2.37 6.65
CA MET A 38 12.52 1.28 7.46
C MET A 38 11.95 1.24 8.88
N GLY A 39 11.79 2.39 9.53
CA GLY A 39 11.21 2.44 10.88
C GLY A 39 9.76 1.94 10.95
N LEU A 40 8.98 2.10 9.87
CA LEU A 40 7.61 1.57 9.81
C LEU A 40 7.60 0.05 9.57
N ARG A 41 8.51 -0.46 8.74
CA ARG A 41 8.71 -1.91 8.57
C ARG A 41 9.08 -2.58 9.90
N MET A 42 9.99 -1.97 10.65
CA MET A 42 10.40 -2.46 11.96
C MET A 42 9.25 -2.45 12.96
N ALA A 43 8.54 -1.33 13.08
CA ALA A 43 7.37 -1.23 13.96
C ALA A 43 6.32 -2.31 13.64
N LEU A 44 6.02 -2.51 12.36
CA LEU A 44 5.09 -3.56 11.92
C LEU A 44 5.60 -4.96 12.29
N ALA A 45 6.87 -5.27 12.01
CA ALA A 45 7.48 -6.56 12.33
C ALA A 45 7.47 -6.86 13.84
N HIS A 46 7.75 -5.86 14.68
CA HIS A 46 7.65 -5.99 16.14
C HIS A 46 6.22 -6.28 16.58
N ALA A 47 5.24 -5.56 16.04
CA ALA A 47 3.84 -5.76 16.40
C ALA A 47 3.33 -7.16 16.00
N THR A 48 3.75 -7.66 14.84
CA THR A 48 3.31 -8.96 14.31
C THR A 48 4.08 -10.15 14.86
N SER A 49 5.22 -9.94 15.54
CA SER A 49 6.04 -11.00 16.15
C SER A 49 5.63 -11.37 17.57
N GLY A 50 4.48 -10.87 18.05
CA GLY A 50 3.91 -11.23 19.35
C GLY A 50 4.22 -10.25 20.50
N HIS A 51 4.99 -9.19 20.25
CA HIS A 51 5.28 -8.13 21.23
C HIS A 51 4.13 -7.11 21.37
N GLY A 52 3.15 -7.14 20.45
CA GLY A 52 2.00 -6.24 20.49
C GLY A 52 2.33 -4.80 20.11
N ALA A 53 1.30 -3.95 20.08
CA ALA A 53 1.41 -2.60 19.52
C ALA A 53 2.22 -1.63 20.40
N ASN A 54 2.15 -1.77 21.73
CA ASN A 54 2.85 -0.85 22.65
C ASN A 54 4.36 -1.03 22.59
N ASP A 55 4.84 -2.27 22.57
CA ASP A 55 6.28 -2.58 22.50
C ASP A 55 6.85 -2.15 21.15
N ALA A 56 6.11 -2.39 20.07
CA ALA A 56 6.48 -1.92 18.73
C ALA A 56 6.64 -0.39 18.65
N LEU A 57 5.75 0.35 19.31
CA LEU A 57 5.85 1.81 19.39
C LEU A 57 6.99 2.25 20.31
N PHE A 58 7.25 1.54 21.41
CA PHE A 58 8.33 1.88 22.34
C PHE A 58 9.70 1.87 21.67
N GLU A 59 9.98 0.82 20.89
CA GLU A 59 11.24 0.61 20.14
C GLU A 59 11.38 1.51 18.89
N SER A 60 10.29 2.15 18.46
CA SER A 60 10.29 3.04 17.30
C SER A 60 10.98 4.38 17.60
N SER A 61 11.45 5.07 16.56
CA SER A 61 11.95 6.44 16.69
C SER A 61 10.81 7.42 16.97
N GLU A 62 11.13 8.59 17.55
CA GLU A 62 10.14 9.65 17.82
C GLU A 62 9.45 10.20 16.55
N ALA A 63 10.11 10.14 15.39
CA ALA A 63 9.47 10.51 14.12
C ALA A 63 8.40 9.49 13.72
N VAL A 64 8.70 8.19 13.86
CA VAL A 64 7.79 7.09 13.57
C VAL A 64 6.61 7.07 14.54
N LYS A 65 6.87 7.18 15.86
CA LYS A 65 5.82 7.24 16.88
C LYS A 65 4.81 8.35 16.59
N ARG A 66 5.29 9.59 16.39
CA ARG A 66 4.41 10.73 16.08
C ARG A 66 3.61 10.53 14.79
N GLY A 67 4.22 9.93 13.76
CA GLY A 67 3.55 9.59 12.52
C GLY A 67 2.39 8.61 12.74
N ILE A 68 2.66 7.51 13.46
CA ILE A 68 1.66 6.48 13.76
C ILE A 68 0.57 7.03 14.70
N GLU A 69 0.92 7.75 15.76
CA GLU A 69 -0.04 8.37 16.69
C GLU A 69 -0.97 9.39 16.00
N SER A 70 -0.44 10.15 15.04
CA SER A 70 -1.24 11.06 14.21
C SER A 70 -2.23 10.29 13.34
N ALA A 71 -1.80 9.17 12.76
CA ALA A 71 -2.66 8.31 11.96
C ALA A 71 -3.74 7.62 12.83
N LEU A 72 -3.36 7.06 13.98
CA LEU A 72 -4.27 6.40 14.92
C LEU A 72 -5.43 7.29 15.37
N ARG A 73 -5.17 8.60 15.58
CA ARG A 73 -6.20 9.59 15.92
C ARG A 73 -7.20 9.87 14.78
N GLN A 74 -6.79 9.63 13.55
CA GLN A 74 -7.61 9.87 12.35
C GLN A 74 -8.30 8.60 11.84
N LEU A 75 -7.82 7.42 12.26
CA LEU A 75 -8.41 6.15 11.86
C LEU A 75 -9.76 5.89 12.53
N PRO A 76 -10.75 5.33 11.81
CA PRO A 76 -12.02 4.95 12.39
C PRO A 76 -11.85 3.99 13.57
N SER A 77 -12.74 4.07 14.56
CA SER A 77 -12.73 3.20 15.74
C SER A 77 -13.61 1.97 15.61
N GLU A 78 -14.60 2.01 14.73
CA GLU A 78 -15.47 0.88 14.47
C GLU A 78 -14.81 -0.12 13.51
N PRO A 79 -14.97 -1.44 13.71
CA PRO A 79 -14.28 -2.45 12.90
C PRO A 79 -14.56 -2.36 11.40
N VAL A 80 -15.83 -2.16 11.02
CA VAL A 80 -16.25 -2.16 9.61
C VAL A 80 -15.70 -0.92 8.86
N PRO A 81 -15.88 0.32 9.37
CA PRO A 81 -15.22 1.50 8.79
C PRO A 81 -13.69 1.43 8.80
N LEU A 82 -13.08 0.83 9.83
CA LEU A 82 -11.62 0.67 9.90
C LEU A 82 -11.11 -0.28 8.81
N GLU A 83 -11.77 -1.42 8.60
CA GLU A 83 -11.42 -2.36 7.54
C GLU A 83 -11.57 -1.72 6.15
N ALA A 84 -12.66 -0.98 5.92
CA ALA A 84 -12.86 -0.25 4.67
C ALA A 84 -11.75 0.80 4.41
N ALA A 85 -11.39 1.56 5.45
CA ALA A 85 -10.28 2.52 5.38
C ALA A 85 -8.95 1.81 5.09
N PHE A 86 -8.67 0.70 5.79
CA PHE A 86 -7.46 -0.10 5.60
C PHE A 86 -7.32 -0.60 4.17
N LEU A 87 -8.38 -1.17 3.59
CA LEU A 87 -8.38 -1.63 2.20
C LEU A 87 -8.15 -0.49 1.22
N SER A 88 -8.73 0.69 1.47
CA SER A 88 -8.47 1.89 0.66
C SER A 88 -7.01 2.34 0.73
N ILE A 89 -6.42 2.35 1.93
CA ILE A 89 -5.01 2.69 2.15
C ILE A 89 -4.10 1.71 1.40
N CYS A 90 -4.37 0.41 1.49
CA CYS A 90 -3.58 -0.62 0.79
C CYS A 90 -3.56 -0.35 -0.72
N ARG A 91 -4.74 -0.11 -1.30
CA ARG A 91 -4.86 0.17 -2.73
C ARG A 91 -4.15 1.46 -3.13
N GLU A 92 -4.25 2.52 -2.33
CA GLU A 92 -3.58 3.79 -2.62
C GLU A 92 -2.05 3.67 -2.56
N ILE A 93 -1.51 2.98 -1.55
CA ILE A 93 -0.07 2.71 -1.46
C ILE A 93 0.38 1.90 -2.68
N MET A 94 -0.37 0.83 -3.02
CA MET A 94 -0.01 -0.03 -4.14
C MET A 94 -0.01 0.72 -5.48
N VAL A 95 -1.00 1.58 -5.74
CA VAL A 95 -1.03 2.43 -6.93
C VAL A 95 0.21 3.33 -6.99
N ARG A 96 0.58 3.97 -5.88
CA ARG A 96 1.77 4.84 -5.82
C ARG A 96 3.05 4.06 -6.12
N ARG A 97 3.20 2.86 -5.59
CA ARG A 97 4.36 1.99 -5.83
C ARG A 97 4.48 1.55 -7.28
N ILE A 98 3.36 1.14 -7.87
CA ILE A 98 3.31 0.81 -9.29
C ILE A 98 3.71 2.04 -10.12
N ASP A 99 3.23 3.23 -9.78
CA ASP A 99 3.57 4.45 -10.52
C ASP A 99 5.04 4.83 -10.40
N GLU A 100 5.63 4.73 -9.20
CA GLU A 100 7.07 4.91 -9.00
C GLU A 100 7.88 3.94 -9.85
N ARG A 101 7.48 2.66 -9.89
CA ARG A 101 8.18 1.63 -10.67
C ARG A 101 8.03 1.82 -12.18
N LEU A 102 6.84 2.22 -12.65
CA LEU A 102 6.60 2.55 -14.05
C LEU A 102 7.44 3.76 -14.50
N VAL A 103 7.59 4.78 -13.65
CA VAL A 103 8.47 5.94 -13.92
C VAL A 103 9.92 5.50 -14.01
N TYR A 104 10.37 4.61 -13.12
CA TYR A 104 11.72 4.05 -13.19
C TYR A 104 11.95 3.29 -14.50
N ILE A 105 11.06 2.35 -14.86
CA ILE A 105 11.16 1.56 -16.10
C ILE A 105 11.22 2.49 -17.31
N LYS A 106 10.35 3.50 -17.37
CA LYS A 106 10.35 4.48 -18.45
C LYS A 106 11.74 5.14 -18.58
N ARG A 107 12.31 5.65 -17.50
CA ARG A 107 13.64 6.28 -17.52
C ARG A 107 14.76 5.31 -17.92
N ALA A 108 14.72 4.08 -17.43
CA ALA A 108 15.72 3.06 -17.75
C ALA A 108 15.67 2.65 -19.24
N THR A 109 14.46 2.50 -19.79
CA THR A 109 14.26 2.11 -21.19
C THR A 109 14.55 3.25 -22.17
N GLU A 110 14.27 4.52 -21.81
CA GLU A 110 14.59 5.70 -22.63
C GLU A 110 16.09 5.94 -22.78
N GLN A 111 16.90 5.48 -21.82
CA GLN A 111 18.36 5.60 -21.83
C GLN A 111 19.05 4.45 -22.60
N THR A 112 18.29 3.47 -23.11
CA THR A 112 18.85 2.36 -23.88
C THR A 112 19.11 2.81 -25.34
N PRO A 113 20.36 2.79 -25.83
CA PRO A 113 20.67 3.27 -27.18
C PRO A 113 20.18 2.29 -28.27
N GLY A 114 19.31 2.77 -29.16
CA GLY A 114 19.05 2.19 -30.49
C GLY A 114 18.26 0.86 -30.54
N ALA A 115 17.38 0.73 -31.53
CA ALA A 115 16.47 -0.41 -31.70
C ALA A 115 17.14 -1.76 -32.05
N PHE A 116 18.46 -1.81 -32.23
CA PHE A 116 19.16 -3.00 -32.75
C PHE A 116 19.70 -3.95 -31.67
N ASP A 117 19.86 -3.50 -30.42
CA ASP A 117 20.27 -4.34 -29.30
C ASP A 117 19.39 -4.07 -28.07
N LEU A 118 18.14 -4.52 -28.12
CA LEU A 118 17.36 -4.70 -26.89
C LEU A 118 18.13 -5.68 -26.01
N THR A 119 18.70 -5.20 -24.91
CA THR A 119 19.34 -6.07 -23.92
C THR A 119 18.27 -6.94 -23.26
N GLU A 120 18.70 -8.06 -22.67
CA GLU A 120 17.79 -8.92 -21.92
C GLU A 120 17.15 -8.16 -20.74
N GLU A 121 17.90 -7.26 -20.12
CA GLU A 121 17.42 -6.36 -19.08
C GLU A 121 16.29 -5.45 -19.58
N THR A 122 16.44 -4.82 -20.75
CA THR A 122 15.39 -3.97 -21.33
C THR A 122 14.14 -4.79 -21.68
N ARG A 123 14.29 -6.04 -22.16
CA ARG A 123 13.14 -6.95 -22.37
C ARG A 123 12.40 -7.27 -21.07
N GLN A 124 13.14 -7.58 -20.01
CA GLN A 124 12.56 -7.87 -18.69
C GLN A 124 11.80 -6.66 -18.14
N LEU A 125 12.37 -5.46 -18.24
CA LEU A 125 11.70 -4.22 -17.81
C LEU A 125 10.42 -3.94 -18.61
N LEU A 126 10.41 -4.23 -19.91
CA LEU A 126 9.20 -4.08 -20.74
C LEU A 126 8.12 -5.12 -20.38
N ALA A 127 8.50 -6.36 -20.07
CA ALA A 127 7.57 -7.38 -19.58
C ALA A 127 6.97 -6.97 -18.22
N GLU A 128 7.82 -6.55 -17.28
CA GLU A 128 7.41 -6.04 -15.97
C GLU A 128 6.44 -4.86 -16.12
N ARG A 129 6.68 -3.94 -17.07
CA ARG A 129 5.78 -2.82 -17.35
C ARG A 129 4.36 -3.29 -17.71
N VAL A 130 4.23 -4.35 -18.51
CA VAL A 130 2.91 -4.89 -18.90
C VAL A 130 2.20 -5.46 -17.68
N GLU A 131 2.90 -6.22 -16.85
CA GLU A 131 2.36 -6.79 -15.61
C GLU A 131 1.93 -5.71 -14.63
N LEU A 132 2.75 -4.68 -14.43
CA LEU A 132 2.45 -3.53 -13.57
C LEU A 132 1.23 -2.75 -14.06
N LEU A 133 1.07 -2.55 -15.36
CA LEU A 133 -0.13 -1.88 -15.91
C LEU A 133 -1.40 -2.71 -15.68
N ALA A 134 -1.32 -4.03 -15.85
CA ALA A 134 -2.44 -4.94 -15.56
C ALA A 134 -2.79 -4.92 -14.06
N LEU A 135 -1.79 -4.97 -13.19
CA LEU A 135 -1.96 -4.88 -11.74
C LEU A 135 -2.56 -3.52 -11.34
N LYS A 136 -2.07 -2.41 -11.88
CA LYS A 136 -2.61 -1.07 -11.63
C LYS A 136 -4.09 -1.00 -11.98
N LYS A 137 -4.47 -1.55 -13.14
CA LYS A 137 -5.87 -1.62 -13.56
C LYS A 137 -6.73 -2.35 -12.53
N ARG A 138 -6.29 -3.54 -12.08
CA ARG A 138 -7.00 -4.32 -11.06
C ARG A 138 -7.14 -3.55 -9.75
N VAL A 139 -6.07 -2.93 -9.25
CA VAL A 139 -6.11 -2.15 -7.99
C VAL A 139 -7.08 -0.97 -8.11
N LEU A 140 -7.09 -0.27 -9.25
CA LEU A 140 -8.01 0.84 -9.52
C LEU A 140 -9.47 0.40 -9.68
N GLU A 141 -9.73 -0.80 -10.23
CA GLU A 141 -11.06 -1.36 -10.30
C GLU A 141 -11.61 -1.71 -8.91
N GLU A 142 -10.77 -2.23 -8.02
CA GLU A 142 -11.15 -2.48 -6.62
C GLU A 142 -11.31 -1.20 -5.79
N LEU A 143 -10.66 -0.10 -6.17
CA LEU A 143 -10.85 1.24 -5.55
C LEU A 143 -12.22 1.85 -5.85
N LYS A 144 -12.85 1.48 -6.97
CA LYS A 144 -14.17 2.01 -7.31
C LYS A 144 -15.19 1.45 -6.33
N PRO A 145 -16.04 2.29 -5.71
CA PRO A 145 -17.16 1.78 -4.93
C PRO A 145 -18.03 0.93 -5.86
N ALA A 146 -18.42 -0.27 -5.40
CA ALA A 146 -19.34 -1.12 -6.14
C ALA A 146 -20.58 -0.30 -6.45
N SER A 147 -20.85 -0.05 -7.75
CA SER A 147 -22.07 0.64 -8.14
C SER A 147 -23.25 -0.17 -7.62
N SER A 148 -24.04 0.41 -6.73
CA SER A 148 -25.30 -0.13 -6.25
C SER A 148 -26.29 -0.21 -7.42
N GLY A 149 -26.16 -1.27 -8.23
CA GLY A 149 -27.09 -1.61 -9.30
C GLY A 149 -28.34 -2.25 -8.73
N THR A 150 -29.24 -1.45 -8.15
CA THR A 150 -30.57 -1.91 -7.74
C THR A 150 -31.44 -2.08 -8.99
N LYS A 151 -31.34 -3.22 -9.68
CA LYS A 151 -32.41 -3.68 -10.58
C LYS A 151 -33.42 -4.45 -9.74
N ALA A 152 -34.41 -3.75 -9.20
CA ALA A 152 -35.62 -4.40 -8.72
C ALA A 152 -36.37 -5.01 -9.92
N PRO A 153 -36.89 -6.26 -9.82
CA PRO A 153 -37.66 -6.85 -10.90
C PRO A 153 -39.03 -6.17 -10.97
N MET A 154 -39.37 -5.61 -12.14
CA MET A 154 -40.74 -5.21 -12.44
C MET A 154 -41.64 -6.45 -12.43
N GLN A 155 -42.63 -6.47 -11.54
CA GLN A 155 -43.75 -7.41 -11.67
C GLN A 155 -44.69 -6.95 -12.79
N PRO A 156 -45.17 -7.85 -13.66
CA PRO A 156 -46.16 -7.50 -14.66
C PRO A 156 -47.56 -7.40 -14.02
N VAL A 157 -48.35 -6.46 -14.52
CA VAL A 157 -49.79 -6.27 -14.25
C VAL A 157 -50.59 -7.19 -15.16
#